data_AF-A0A1M7YQZ6-F1
#
_entry.id   AF-A0A1M7YQZ6-F1
#
_cell.length_a   1.000
_cell.length_b   1.000
_cell.length_c   1.000
_cell.angle_alpha   90.00
_cell.angle_beta   90.00
_cell.angle_gamma   90.00
#
_symmetry.space_group_name_H-M   'P 1'
#
loop_
_entity.id
_entity.type
_entity.pdbx_description
1 polymer ?
#
loop_
_entity_poly.entity_id
_entity_poly.type
_entity_poly.pdbx_seq_one_letter_code
_entity_poly.pdbx_strand_id
1 'polypeptide(L)'
;MEQKTDNFNLFYTLCLSMGLRLNEDDLTALCKEVPAEFYIKKQKQLLARVRNFFIVQDARNRTPQFSAINNRVSLVHVYRVLSKEKRNEQ
;
A
#
# COMPACT_ATOMS: atom_id res chain seq x y z
N MET A 1 17.94 -20.85 6.95
CA MET A 1 16.59 -20.54 6.40
C MET A 1 15.99 -19.25 7.00
N GLU A 2 16.79 -18.32 7.55
CA GLU A 2 16.27 -17.23 8.42
C GLU A 2 15.91 -15.90 7.73
N GLN A 3 16.46 -15.58 6.55
CA GLN A 3 16.30 -14.25 5.93
C GLN A 3 14.88 -13.88 5.44
N LYS A 4 14.00 -14.86 5.15
CA LYS A 4 12.65 -14.56 4.63
C LYS A 4 11.71 -13.98 5.68
N THR A 5 11.87 -14.40 6.94
CA THR A 5 11.02 -13.94 8.05
C THR A 5 11.32 -12.49 8.40
N ASP A 6 12.58 -12.08 8.23
CA ASP A 6 13.08 -10.75 8.60
C ASP A 6 12.56 -9.65 7.67
N ASN A 7 12.58 -9.91 6.35
CA ASN A 7 12.06 -8.96 5.36
C ASN A 7 10.53 -8.76 5.46
N PHE A 8 9.78 -9.80 5.85
CA PHE A 8 8.34 -9.69 6.07
C PHE A 8 8.02 -8.84 7.29
N ASN A 9 8.68 -9.11 8.43
CA ASN A 9 8.51 -8.32 9.64
C ASN A 9 8.88 -6.85 9.40
N LEU A 10 9.91 -6.57 8.61
CA LEU A 10 10.28 -5.22 8.21
C LEU A 10 9.17 -4.54 7.40
N PHE A 11 8.63 -5.22 6.39
CA PHE A 11 7.55 -4.70 5.54
C PHE A 11 6.24 -4.52 6.32
N TYR A 12 5.91 -5.46 7.20
CA TYR A 12 4.76 -5.38 8.10
C TYR A 12 4.88 -4.18 9.05
N THR A 13 6.05 -4.01 9.67
CA THR A 13 6.36 -2.87 10.55
C THR A 13 6.26 -1.54 9.80
N LEU A 14 6.73 -1.50 8.54
CA LEU A 14 6.59 -0.33 7.67
C LEU A 14 5.11 -0.03 7.37
N CYS A 15 4.30 -1.05 7.08
CA CYS A 15 2.87 -0.87 6.86
C CYS A 15 2.18 -0.31 8.12
N LEU A 16 2.49 -0.87 9.31
CA LEU A 16 1.96 -0.39 10.58
C LEU A 16 2.37 1.04 10.91
N SER A 17 3.65 1.40 10.70
CA SER A 17 4.13 2.77 10.96
C SER A 17 3.48 3.81 10.04
N MET A 18 2.99 3.37 8.88
CA MET A 18 2.20 4.17 7.95
C MET A 18 0.69 4.16 8.23
N GLY A 19 0.24 3.51 9.31
CA GLY A 19 -1.18 3.39 9.66
C GLY A 19 -1.97 2.40 8.80
N LEU A 20 -1.29 1.60 7.96
CA LEU A 20 -1.93 0.56 7.15
C LEU A 20 -2.15 -0.68 8.00
N ARG A 21 -3.41 -0.89 8.41
CA ARG A 21 -3.82 -2.13 9.09
C ARG A 21 -3.92 -3.27 8.07
N LEU A 22 -3.12 -4.30 8.31
CA LEU A 22 -3.17 -5.59 7.63
C LEU A 22 -4.12 -6.50 8.40
N ASN A 23 -5.05 -7.16 7.71
CA ASN A 23 -5.99 -8.07 8.34
C ASN A 23 -5.41 -9.50 8.48
N GLU A 24 -6.12 -10.40 9.16
CA GLU A 24 -5.67 -11.78 9.33
C GLU A 24 -5.45 -12.51 8.00
N ASP A 25 -6.23 -12.18 6.96
CA ASP A 25 -6.03 -12.73 5.61
C ASP A 25 -4.73 -12.22 4.97
N ASP A 26 -4.38 -10.94 5.17
CA ASP A 26 -3.12 -10.35 4.72
C ASP A 26 -1.94 -11.05 5.39
N LEU A 27 -2.03 -11.27 6.71
CA LEU A 27 -1.01 -11.97 7.50
C LEU A 27 -0.85 -13.42 7.07
N THR A 28 -1.96 -14.16 6.95
CA THR A 28 -1.97 -15.59 6.57
C THR A 28 -1.40 -15.78 5.16
N ALA A 29 -1.78 -14.91 4.23
CA ALA A 29 -1.29 -14.97 2.86
C ALA A 29 0.21 -14.65 2.74
N LEU A 30 0.80 -13.92 3.68
CA LEU A 30 2.21 -13.55 3.65
C LEU A 30 3.10 -14.44 4.53
N CYS A 31 2.53 -15.12 5.54
CA CYS A 31 3.28 -15.89 6.54
C CYS A 31 3.65 -17.33 6.17
N LYS A 32 3.21 -17.89 5.02
CA LYS A 32 3.81 -19.03 4.26
C LYS A 32 2.84 -20.11 3.73
N GLU A 33 1.55 -20.11 4.06
CA GLU A 33 0.69 -21.28 3.74
C GLU A 33 -0.15 -21.17 2.46
N VAL A 34 -0.07 -20.05 1.73
CA VAL A 34 -0.81 -19.90 0.46
C VAL A 34 0.07 -20.19 -0.75
N PRO A 35 -0.53 -20.67 -1.87
CA PRO A 35 0.21 -20.86 -3.11
C PRO A 35 0.90 -19.57 -3.56
N ALA A 36 2.08 -19.69 -4.17
CA ALA A 36 2.95 -18.56 -4.52
C ALA A 36 2.25 -17.46 -5.36
N GLU A 37 1.30 -17.85 -6.22
CA GLU A 37 0.50 -16.92 -7.01
C GLU A 37 -0.35 -15.99 -6.13
N PHE A 38 -0.98 -16.53 -5.09
CA PHE A 38 -1.77 -15.77 -4.12
C PHE A 38 -0.88 -14.82 -3.32
N TYR A 39 0.28 -15.29 -2.89
CA TYR A 39 1.28 -14.46 -2.22
C TYR A 39 1.69 -13.25 -3.09
N ILE A 40 2.06 -13.47 -4.36
CA ILE A 40 2.47 -12.40 -5.28
C ILE A 40 1.32 -11.41 -5.52
N LYS A 41 0.10 -11.91 -5.75
CA LYS A 41 -1.09 -11.08 -5.94
C LYS A 41 -1.32 -10.20 -4.71
N LYS A 42 -1.22 -10.76 -3.52
CA LYS A 42 -1.41 -10.05 -2.26
C LYS A 42 -0.34 -8.99 -2.03
N GLN A 43 0.92 -9.33 -2.26
CA GLN A 43 2.04 -8.39 -2.17
C GLN A 43 1.84 -7.19 -3.12
N LYS A 44 1.40 -7.42 -4.36
CA LYS A 44 1.07 -6.35 -5.31
C LYS A 44 -0.06 -5.45 -4.81
N GLN A 45 -1.10 -6.02 -4.21
CA GLN A 45 -2.21 -5.27 -3.63
C GLN A 45 -1.76 -4.37 -2.47
N LEU A 46 -0.89 -4.90 -1.58
CA LEU A 46 -0.36 -4.12 -0.47
C LEU A 46 0.56 -3.00 -0.94
N LEU A 47 1.45 -3.27 -1.88
CA LEU A 47 2.28 -2.22 -2.49
C LEU A 47 1.43 -1.13 -3.16
N ALA A 48 0.32 -1.51 -3.79
CA ALA A 48 -0.62 -0.53 -4.33
C ALA A 48 -1.31 0.31 -3.24
N ARG A 49 -1.68 -0.30 -2.10
CA ARG A 49 -2.22 0.44 -0.93
C ARG A 49 -1.20 1.42 -0.36
N VAL A 50 0.05 0.98 -0.17
CA VAL A 50 1.16 1.84 0.28
C VAL A 50 1.37 3.01 -0.67
N ARG A 51 1.40 2.76 -1.98
CA ARG A 51 1.57 3.82 -2.98
C ARG A 51 0.39 4.81 -2.97
N ASN A 52 -0.84 4.31 -2.88
CA ASN A 52 -2.02 5.17 -2.80
C ASN A 52 -2.00 6.04 -1.53
N PHE A 53 -1.56 5.50 -0.40
CA PHE A 53 -1.40 6.25 0.84
C PHE A 53 -0.50 7.48 0.65
N PHE A 54 0.68 7.31 0.06
CA PHE A 54 1.59 8.44 -0.21
C PHE A 54 0.99 9.44 -1.21
N ILE A 55 0.31 8.96 -2.25
CA ILE A 55 -0.39 9.83 -3.21
C ILE A 55 -1.40 10.73 -2.49
N VAL A 56 -2.19 10.15 -1.59
CA VAL A 56 -3.23 10.86 -0.82
C VAL A 56 -2.61 11.83 0.16
N GLN A 57 -1.61 11.39 0.92
CA GLN A 57 -0.87 12.24 1.88
C GLN A 57 -0.23 13.44 1.20
N ASP A 58 0.54 13.23 0.13
CA ASP A 58 1.18 14.32 -0.62
C ASP A 58 0.17 15.29 -1.21
N ALA A 59 -0.96 14.79 -1.71
CA ALA A 59 -1.99 15.64 -2.29
C ALA A 59 -2.76 16.44 -1.22
N ARG A 60 -2.96 15.89 -0.02
CA ARG A 60 -3.58 16.59 1.12
C ARG A 60 -2.65 17.62 1.76
N ASN A 61 -1.37 17.28 1.90
CA ASN A 61 -0.38 18.15 2.57
C ASN A 61 0.16 19.25 1.65
N ARG A 62 0.11 19.04 0.32
CA ARG A 62 0.57 19.99 -0.68
C ARG A 62 -0.46 20.19 -1.78
N THR A 63 -0.23 19.60 -2.96
CA THR A 63 -1.14 19.70 -4.11
C THR A 63 -1.19 18.39 -4.90
N PRO A 64 -2.28 18.12 -5.63
CA PRO A 64 -2.36 16.96 -6.52
C PRO A 64 -1.23 16.90 -7.57
N GLN A 65 -0.76 18.06 -8.05
CA GLN A 65 0.35 18.18 -9.00
C GLN A 65 1.68 17.78 -8.36
N PHE A 66 1.94 18.24 -7.13
CA PHE A 66 3.13 17.83 -6.38
C PHE A 66 3.12 16.30 -6.14
N SER A 67 1.99 15.76 -5.71
CA SER A 67 1.80 14.32 -5.50
C SER A 67 2.09 13.51 -6.77
N ALA A 68 1.61 13.97 -7.93
CA ALA A 68 1.84 13.32 -9.22
C ALA A 68 3.35 13.25 -9.56
N ILE A 69 4.07 14.35 -9.38
CA ILE A 69 5.52 14.43 -9.62
C ILE A 69 6.28 13.54 -8.64
N ASN A 70 6.01 13.67 -7.33
CA ASN A 70 6.73 12.96 -6.28
C ASN A 70 6.53 11.44 -6.38
N ASN A 71 5.30 11.00 -6.66
CA ASN A 71 4.96 9.58 -6.77
C ASN A 71 5.16 9.00 -8.19
N ARG A 72 5.66 9.80 -9.14
CA ARG A 72 5.89 9.44 -10.55
C ARG A 72 4.65 8.78 -11.18
N VAL A 73 3.50 9.44 -11.05
CA VAL A 73 2.22 9.01 -11.63
C VAL A 73 1.58 10.15 -12.39
N SER A 74 0.62 9.85 -13.27
CA SER A 74 -0.15 10.89 -13.94
C SER A 74 -1.07 11.62 -12.95
N LEU A 75 -1.33 12.90 -13.22
CA LEU A 75 -2.28 13.69 -12.44
C LEU A 75 -3.69 13.07 -12.43
N VAL A 76 -4.09 12.44 -13.55
CA VAL A 76 -5.35 11.69 -13.65
C VAL A 76 -5.39 10.53 -12.65
N HIS A 77 -4.28 9.82 -12.45
CA HIS A 77 -4.21 8.74 -11.47
C HIS A 77 -4.38 9.26 -10.04
N VAL A 78 -3.73 10.39 -9.69
CA VAL A 78 -3.88 11.04 -8.38
C VAL A 78 -5.35 11.34 -8.09
N TYR A 79 -6.06 11.99 -9.01
CA TYR A 79 -7.48 12.27 -8.82
C TYR A 79 -8.35 11.01 -8.71
N ARG A 80 -8.04 9.94 -9.46
CA ARG A 80 -8.75 8.65 -9.31
C ARG A 80 -8.56 8.04 -7.94
N VAL A 81 -7.36 8.14 -7.35
CA VAL A 81 -7.08 7.66 -5.99
C VAL A 81 -7.82 8.52 -4.97
N LEU A 82 -7.75 9.85 -5.06
CA LEU A 82 -8.45 10.76 -4.15
C LEU A 82 -9.98 10.55 -4.17
N SER A 83 -10.57 10.34 -5.34
CA SER A 83 -12.00 10.07 -5.46
C SER A 83 -12.40 8.71 -4.87
N LYS A 84 -11.50 7.73 -4.83
CA LYS A 84 -11.75 6.44 -4.17
C LYS A 84 -11.73 6.59 -2.65
N GLU A 85 -10.75 7.31 -2.10
CA GLU A 85 -10.68 7.56 -0.65
C GLU A 85 -11.92 8.30 -0.13
N LYS A 86 -12.38 9.33 -0.84
CA LYS A 86 -13.61 10.05 -0.46
C LYS A 86 -14.85 9.16 -0.36
N ARG A 87 -14.93 8.08 -1.13
CA ARG A 87 -16.05 7.12 -1.05
C ARG A 87 -15.93 6.13 0.10
N ASN A 88 -14.72 5.91 0.62
CA ASN A 88 -14.47 5.02 1.75
C ASN A 88 -14.63 5.75 3.10
N GLU A 89 -14.63 7.09 3.09
CA GLU A 89 -14.87 7.95 4.26
C GLU A 89 -16.37 8.28 4.46
N GLN A 90 -17.25 7.86 3.54
CA GLN A 90 -18.72 8.01 3.60
C GLN A 90 -19.38 6.70 4.03
#